data_AF-A0AAX7UBQ8-F1
#
_entry.id   AF-A0AAX7UBQ8-F1
#
_cell.length_a   1.000
_cell.length_b   1.000
_cell.length_c   1.000
_cell.angle_alpha   90.00
_cell.angle_beta   90.00
_cell.angle_gamma   90.00
#
_symmetry.space_group_name_H-M   'P 1'
#
loop_
_entity.id
_entity.type
_entity.pdbx_description
1 polymer ?
#
loop_
_entity_poly.entity_id
_entity_poly.type
_entity_poly.pdbx_seq_one_letter_code
_entity_poly.pdbx_strand_id
1 'polypeptide(L)'
;MPKAKCQKCGIGVPLQLLSEHLKSCPPLETPSESTVVNLDGDEPTEKESPLQQCPVCTDMFHSDLIELHASSCGESSSRNEKGHEDTIIEEGLADMPGPSGTTCEVRDGWLTVLDSSKAIYECAKNALDMHEMESPLRLTMDIRQSVADQDMALISFYKRPNVEWARPLECRLEGDTAIGQGVIRFFLSTCMEKLMSGFCINFANSNVTPLFEGEPGHYIPSAAHFLVESDMFLMAGRMVGHSFLHGGPCLSGLSPAVVHVLLGGSPETATVTPEDCPDLDLRGTIQLLEGQSKLSDEERKRVQDLAYAWDLPPLTENNRRWLFEKLLLHSVIGRVTRSIKQLRRGLKETHMWTLLTQRPDTVPLLFPQELAAVNPEVLLQRIVWPEDEDDDCPPQNKCRITGYMRHFILNATPSELTNVLKFWTGWEIVPKSLTVELVDGRHPTAATCYETLRIPYHYKDYLTFKEDLIACSETFHSGFGLI
;
A
#
# COMPACT_ATOMS: atom_id res chain seq x y z
N MET A 1 -13.72 -20.89 -17.12
CA MET A 1 -12.81 -21.85 -16.44
C MET A 1 -11.90 -22.49 -17.47
N PRO A 2 -10.57 -22.48 -17.29
CA PRO A 2 -9.63 -23.11 -18.22
C PRO A 2 -9.86 -24.63 -18.26
N LYS A 3 -9.88 -25.20 -19.47
CA LYS A 3 -10.04 -26.65 -19.72
C LYS A 3 -8.74 -27.20 -20.30
N ALA A 4 -8.32 -28.38 -19.84
CA ALA A 4 -7.19 -29.13 -20.38
C ALA A 4 -7.65 -30.48 -20.91
N LYS A 5 -6.96 -30.99 -21.93
CA LYS A 5 -7.27 -32.29 -22.53
C LYS A 5 -6.68 -33.41 -21.68
N CYS A 6 -7.49 -34.40 -21.35
CA CYS A 6 -7.03 -35.63 -20.72
C CYS A 6 -6.11 -36.41 -21.66
N GLN A 7 -4.91 -36.77 -21.21
CA GLN A 7 -3.93 -37.53 -22.00
C GLN A 7 -4.35 -38.99 -22.25
N LYS A 8 -5.29 -39.54 -21.45
CA LYS A 8 -5.76 -40.92 -21.58
C LYS A 8 -6.92 -41.09 -22.57
N CYS A 9 -7.83 -40.12 -22.67
CA CYS A 9 -9.03 -40.21 -23.53
C CYS A 9 -9.23 -39.01 -24.49
N GLY A 10 -8.40 -37.98 -24.40
CA GLY A 10 -8.45 -36.79 -25.27
C GLY A 10 -9.56 -35.77 -24.95
N ILE A 11 -10.43 -36.04 -23.97
CA ILE A 11 -11.57 -35.16 -23.64
C ILE A 11 -11.11 -33.90 -22.88
N GLY A 12 -11.69 -32.74 -23.20
CA GLY A 12 -11.42 -31.47 -22.52
C GLY A 12 -12.17 -31.35 -21.20
N VAL A 13 -11.44 -31.36 -20.08
CA VAL A 13 -11.96 -31.34 -18.71
C VAL A 13 -11.49 -30.03 -18.01
N PRO A 14 -12.32 -29.40 -17.16
CA PRO A 14 -11.88 -28.26 -16.35
C PRO A 14 -10.62 -28.60 -15.54
N LEU A 15 -9.64 -27.70 -15.52
CA LEU A 15 -8.30 -27.97 -14.98
C LEU A 15 -8.32 -28.54 -13.55
N GLN A 16 -9.23 -28.03 -12.72
CA GLN A 16 -9.41 -28.42 -11.31
C GLN A 16 -9.90 -29.86 -11.13
N LEU A 17 -10.55 -30.45 -12.14
CA LEU A 17 -11.10 -31.81 -12.10
C LEU A 17 -10.27 -32.80 -12.93
N LEU A 18 -9.19 -32.34 -13.55
CA LEU A 18 -8.35 -33.16 -14.43
C LEU A 18 -7.64 -34.29 -13.65
N SER A 19 -7.21 -34.01 -12.43
CA SER A 19 -6.52 -34.99 -11.56
C SER A 19 -7.44 -36.13 -11.13
N GLU A 20 -8.69 -35.84 -10.78
CA GLU A 20 -9.70 -36.86 -10.45
C GLU A 20 -10.12 -37.66 -11.69
N HIS A 21 -10.27 -36.98 -12.83
CA HIS A 21 -10.59 -37.63 -14.09
C HIS A 21 -9.46 -38.61 -14.52
N LEU A 22 -8.19 -38.21 -14.42
CA LEU A 22 -7.05 -39.07 -14.78
C LEU A 22 -6.95 -40.36 -13.93
N LYS A 23 -7.42 -40.32 -12.68
CA LYS A 23 -7.45 -41.50 -11.79
C LYS A 23 -8.47 -42.55 -12.22
N SER A 24 -9.58 -42.13 -12.82
CA SER A 24 -10.69 -43.02 -13.23
C SER A 24 -10.78 -43.25 -14.74
N CYS A 25 -9.94 -42.60 -15.53
CA CYS A 25 -9.97 -42.68 -17.00
C CYS A 25 -9.24 -43.95 -17.52
N PRO A 26 -9.93 -44.82 -18.29
CA PRO A 26 -9.33 -46.04 -18.85
C PRO A 26 -8.38 -45.72 -20.02
N PRO A 27 -7.27 -46.47 -20.20
CA PRO A 27 -6.34 -46.28 -21.31
C PRO A 27 -6.95 -46.75 -22.66
N LEU A 28 -6.59 -46.04 -23.73
CA LEU A 28 -6.94 -46.38 -25.12
C LEU A 28 -6.19 -47.65 -25.58
N GLU A 29 -6.92 -48.68 -26.02
CA GLU A 29 -6.35 -49.84 -26.71
C GLU A 29 -6.05 -49.51 -28.18
N THR A 30 -4.85 -49.85 -28.67
CA THR A 30 -4.57 -50.14 -30.10
C THR A 30 -3.22 -50.88 -30.25
N PRO A 31 -2.97 -51.61 -31.37
CA PRO A 31 -2.50 -53.01 -31.32
C PRO A 31 -1.07 -53.27 -31.81
N SER A 32 -0.51 -54.36 -31.27
CA SER A 32 0.46 -55.36 -31.79
C SER A 32 1.54 -55.01 -32.84
N GLU A 33 2.81 -55.30 -32.50
CA GLU A 33 3.83 -56.13 -33.20
C GLU A 33 5.25 -55.71 -32.73
N SER A 34 6.34 -56.50 -32.70
CA SER A 34 6.66 -57.90 -32.46
C SER A 34 8.20 -57.99 -32.32
N THR A 35 8.71 -58.78 -31.37
CA THR A 35 10.02 -59.52 -31.32
C THR A 35 11.36 -58.82 -31.63
N VAL A 36 12.35 -58.91 -30.73
CA VAL A 36 13.53 -59.83 -30.80
C VAL A 36 14.16 -59.98 -29.39
N VAL A 37 14.61 -61.20 -29.07
CA VAL A 37 15.24 -61.67 -27.83
C VAL A 37 16.77 -61.51 -27.90
N ASN A 38 17.44 -61.19 -26.78
CA ASN A 38 18.76 -61.76 -26.45
C ASN A 38 19.09 -61.64 -24.95
N LEU A 39 19.81 -62.66 -24.48
CA LEU A 39 20.18 -62.98 -23.09
C LEU A 39 21.59 -62.50 -22.74
N ASP A 40 21.81 -62.27 -21.43
CA ASP A 40 23.01 -62.51 -20.59
C ASP A 40 23.58 -61.31 -19.80
N GLY A 41 23.77 -61.53 -18.48
CA GLY A 41 24.97 -61.11 -17.73
C GLY A 41 24.92 -59.87 -16.82
N ASP A 42 24.86 -60.12 -15.49
CA ASP A 42 25.43 -59.40 -14.32
C ASP A 42 25.70 -57.88 -14.30
N GLU A 43 25.03 -57.19 -13.35
CA GLU A 43 25.50 -56.23 -12.32
C GLU A 43 24.41 -55.19 -11.99
N PRO A 44 24.29 -54.69 -10.74
CA PRO A 44 23.22 -53.77 -10.36
C PRO A 44 23.54 -52.36 -10.88
N THR A 45 23.23 -52.09 -12.14
CA THR A 45 23.23 -50.72 -12.66
C THR A 45 22.09 -49.95 -12.03
N GLU A 46 22.43 -48.88 -11.30
CA GLU A 46 21.51 -47.87 -10.78
C GLU A 46 20.53 -47.48 -11.89
N LYS A 47 19.23 -47.71 -11.66
CA LYS A 47 18.20 -47.30 -12.61
C LYS A 47 18.16 -45.78 -12.63
N GLU A 48 18.81 -45.18 -13.62
CA GLU A 48 18.66 -43.76 -13.92
C GLU A 48 17.17 -43.45 -14.09
N SER A 49 16.66 -42.54 -13.25
CA SER A 49 15.25 -42.15 -13.27
C SER A 49 14.91 -41.47 -14.60
N PRO A 50 13.70 -41.66 -15.15
CA PRO A 50 13.35 -41.12 -16.45
C PRO A 50 13.46 -39.60 -16.48
N LEU A 51 14.02 -39.05 -17.56
CA LEU A 51 14.09 -37.62 -17.81
C LEU A 51 12.74 -37.10 -18.33
N GLN A 52 12.29 -35.96 -17.83
CA GLN A 52 11.07 -35.25 -18.20
C GLN A 52 11.39 -33.82 -18.65
N GLN A 53 10.62 -33.32 -19.61
CA GLN A 53 10.81 -31.98 -20.17
C GLN A 53 10.11 -30.92 -19.32
N CYS A 54 10.83 -29.88 -18.89
CA CYS A 54 10.24 -28.76 -18.18
C CYS A 54 9.29 -27.97 -19.12
N PRO A 55 8.03 -27.73 -18.74
CA PRO A 55 7.09 -26.99 -19.59
C PRO A 55 7.39 -25.49 -19.68
N VAL A 56 8.34 -24.97 -18.88
CA VAL A 56 8.69 -23.53 -18.83
C VAL A 56 9.94 -23.20 -19.65
N CYS A 57 11.04 -23.94 -19.48
CA CYS A 57 12.28 -23.72 -20.25
C CYS A 57 12.54 -24.75 -21.36
N THR A 58 11.73 -25.81 -21.45
CA THR A 58 11.85 -26.91 -22.44
C THR A 58 13.09 -27.80 -22.32
N ASP A 59 13.91 -27.63 -21.27
CA ASP A 59 15.05 -28.51 -20.98
C ASP A 59 14.63 -29.80 -20.26
N MET A 60 15.45 -30.85 -20.38
CA MET A 60 15.19 -32.20 -19.83
C MET A 60 15.83 -32.37 -18.44
N PHE A 61 15.03 -32.75 -17.45
CA PHE A 61 15.47 -32.97 -16.07
C PHE A 61 15.00 -34.32 -15.55
N HIS A 62 15.72 -34.91 -14.59
CA HIS A 62 15.25 -36.12 -13.92
C HIS A 62 13.90 -35.89 -13.24
N SER A 63 13.01 -36.88 -13.28
CA SER A 63 11.67 -36.80 -12.68
C SER A 63 11.67 -36.35 -11.22
N ASP A 64 12.73 -36.59 -10.47
CA ASP A 64 12.81 -36.23 -9.05
C ASP A 64 13.22 -34.75 -8.85
N LEU A 65 13.75 -34.10 -9.89
CA LEU A 65 14.24 -32.72 -9.88
C LEU A 65 13.34 -31.76 -10.68
N ILE A 66 12.44 -32.28 -11.51
CA ILE A 66 11.55 -31.45 -12.32
C ILE A 66 10.60 -30.61 -11.47
N GLU A 67 10.13 -31.10 -10.32
CA GLU A 67 9.24 -30.32 -9.43
C GLU A 67 9.99 -29.16 -8.76
N LEU A 68 11.21 -29.41 -8.28
CA LEU A 68 12.09 -28.38 -7.72
C LEU A 68 12.49 -27.34 -8.77
N HIS A 69 12.88 -27.81 -9.96
CA HIS A 69 13.20 -26.92 -11.06
C HIS A 69 11.99 -26.11 -11.52
N ALA A 70 10.84 -26.74 -11.75
CA ALA A 70 9.61 -26.04 -12.17
C ALA A 70 9.15 -24.99 -11.16
N SER A 71 9.47 -25.14 -9.87
CA SER A 71 9.14 -24.17 -8.82
C SER A 71 9.92 -22.86 -8.91
N SER A 72 11.07 -22.83 -9.59
CA SER A 72 11.96 -21.66 -9.72
C SER A 72 12.33 -21.32 -11.18
N CYS A 73 11.94 -22.17 -12.12
CA CYS A 73 12.16 -21.97 -13.54
C CYS A 73 11.37 -20.75 -14.04
N GLY A 74 12.08 -19.69 -14.42
CA GLY A 74 11.51 -18.42 -14.85
C GLY A 74 11.87 -17.21 -13.98
N GLU A 75 12.52 -17.41 -12.83
CA GLU A 75 13.18 -16.34 -12.07
C GLU A 75 14.56 -16.05 -12.73
N SER A 76 14.65 -14.94 -13.45
CA SER A 76 15.60 -14.73 -14.57
C SER A 76 17.07 -14.55 -14.19
N SER A 77 17.99 -15.33 -14.79
CA SER A 77 19.13 -14.91 -15.65
C SER A 77 20.14 -16.05 -15.87
N SER A 78 20.53 -16.27 -17.12
CA SER A 78 21.51 -17.24 -17.63
C SER A 78 22.76 -17.51 -16.76
N ARG A 79 23.09 -18.79 -16.56
CA ARG A 79 24.39 -19.35 -17.02
C ARG A 79 24.47 -20.87 -16.89
N ASN A 80 24.87 -21.50 -18.00
CA ASN A 80 25.39 -22.87 -18.02
C ASN A 80 26.67 -22.98 -17.17
N GLU A 81 26.74 -24.13 -16.51
CA GLU A 81 27.76 -24.61 -15.59
C GLU A 81 29.15 -24.78 -16.22
N LYS A 82 30.18 -24.73 -15.36
CA LYS A 82 31.21 -25.78 -15.24
C LYS A 82 31.91 -25.65 -13.89
N GLY A 83 31.95 -26.75 -13.14
CA GLY A 83 32.33 -26.80 -11.72
C GLY A 83 33.81 -27.02 -11.40
N HIS A 84 34.15 -26.88 -10.12
CA HIS A 84 34.95 -27.83 -9.31
C HIS A 84 35.05 -27.34 -7.85
N GLU A 85 34.87 -28.30 -6.94
CA GLU A 85 35.36 -28.51 -5.56
C GLU A 85 35.68 -27.36 -4.57
N ASP A 86 35.10 -27.53 -3.37
CA ASP A 86 35.53 -27.19 -1.99
C ASP A 86 36.35 -25.92 -1.71
N THR A 87 35.86 -25.08 -0.78
CA THR A 87 36.50 -24.74 0.53
C THR A 87 35.65 -23.68 1.28
N ILE A 88 35.60 -23.79 2.61
CA ILE A 88 35.03 -22.86 3.60
C ILE A 88 35.81 -21.52 3.61
N ILE A 89 35.14 -20.37 3.83
CA ILE A 89 35.51 -19.22 4.71
C ILE A 89 34.97 -17.85 4.20
N GLU A 90 34.31 -17.16 5.14
CA GLU A 90 34.11 -15.72 5.39
C GLU A 90 33.49 -14.73 4.39
N GLU A 91 32.61 -13.92 4.98
CA GLU A 91 32.09 -12.65 4.51
C GLU A 91 33.20 -11.65 4.15
N GLY A 92 33.03 -10.95 3.03
CA GLY A 92 33.86 -9.83 2.64
C GLY A 92 33.19 -9.01 1.55
N LEU A 93 32.87 -7.76 1.87
CA LEU A 93 32.47 -6.69 0.97
C LEU A 93 33.35 -6.62 -0.30
N ALA A 94 32.72 -6.54 -1.47
CA ALA A 94 33.29 -5.85 -2.63
C ALA A 94 32.18 -5.51 -3.64
N ASP A 95 31.94 -4.20 -3.80
CA ASP A 95 31.33 -3.60 -4.98
C ASP A 95 31.99 -4.10 -6.27
N MET A 96 31.19 -4.37 -7.31
CA MET A 96 31.58 -4.14 -8.72
C MET A 96 30.33 -4.03 -9.62
N PRO A 97 30.45 -3.34 -10.78
CA PRO A 97 29.47 -2.38 -11.27
C PRO A 97 28.46 -2.97 -12.25
N GLY A 98 27.24 -2.41 -12.23
CA GLY A 98 26.20 -2.70 -13.21
C GLY A 98 26.59 -2.21 -14.63
N PRO A 99 26.00 -2.81 -15.68
CA PRO A 99 26.36 -2.49 -17.04
C PRO A 99 25.87 -1.09 -17.43
N SER A 100 26.82 -0.24 -17.79
CA SER A 100 26.72 0.99 -18.59
C SER A 100 25.36 1.67 -18.59
N GLY A 101 25.20 2.58 -17.62
CA GLY A 101 24.17 3.60 -17.67
C GLY A 101 24.30 4.43 -18.95
N THR A 102 23.16 4.67 -19.59
CA THR A 102 22.98 5.92 -20.33
C THR A 102 23.23 7.02 -19.29
N THR A 103 24.37 7.69 -19.38
CA THR A 103 24.67 8.85 -18.55
C THR A 103 23.67 9.95 -18.88
N CYS A 104 22.56 9.99 -18.15
CA CYS A 104 21.79 11.21 -18.01
C CYS A 104 22.61 12.10 -17.09
N GLU A 105 23.23 13.11 -17.66
CA GLU A 105 23.98 14.13 -16.94
C GLU A 105 23.12 14.70 -15.78
N VAL A 106 23.72 14.71 -14.59
CA VAL A 106 23.28 15.31 -13.32
C VAL A 106 21.97 16.11 -13.39
N ARG A 107 20.84 15.45 -13.09
CA ARG A 107 19.53 16.09 -12.80
C ARG A 107 19.15 16.06 -11.32
N ASP A 108 19.91 15.38 -10.46
CA ASP A 108 19.52 15.14 -9.06
C ASP A 108 19.99 16.24 -8.09
N GLY A 109 19.65 17.49 -8.39
CA GLY A 109 19.91 18.62 -7.49
C GLY A 109 19.27 18.45 -6.11
N TRP A 110 18.15 17.72 -6.03
CA TRP A 110 17.39 17.47 -4.81
C TRP A 110 18.19 16.74 -3.72
N LEU A 111 19.19 15.93 -4.08
CA LEU A 111 20.05 15.23 -3.12
C LEU A 111 20.82 16.20 -2.21
N THR A 112 21.23 17.32 -2.78
CA THR A 112 22.05 18.34 -2.10
C THR A 112 21.22 19.41 -1.39
N VAL A 113 19.89 19.38 -1.53
CA VAL A 113 18.99 20.37 -0.91
C VAL A 113 18.98 20.20 0.60
N LEU A 114 19.35 21.24 1.34
CA LEU A 114 19.43 21.19 2.80
C LEU A 114 18.06 20.95 3.46
N ASP A 115 17.00 21.59 2.96
CA ASP A 115 15.65 21.43 3.51
C ASP A 115 15.00 20.13 3.01
N SER A 116 14.65 19.23 3.93
CA SER A 116 14.10 17.91 3.61
C SER A 116 12.76 18.01 2.87
N SER A 117 11.91 18.98 3.22
CA SER A 117 10.61 19.19 2.54
C SER A 117 10.78 19.63 1.09
N LYS A 118 11.75 20.51 0.84
CA LYS A 118 12.12 20.95 -0.51
C LYS A 118 12.78 19.81 -1.30
N ALA A 119 13.61 18.98 -0.67
CA ALA A 119 14.19 17.80 -1.31
C ALA A 119 13.11 16.80 -1.77
N ILE A 120 12.10 16.54 -0.92
CA ILE A 120 10.92 15.73 -1.27
C ILE A 120 10.23 16.30 -2.51
N TYR A 121 9.91 17.59 -2.50
CA TYR A 121 9.23 18.26 -3.62
C TYR A 121 10.05 18.20 -4.93
N GLU A 122 11.34 18.51 -4.88
CA GLU A 122 12.19 18.50 -6.07
C GLU A 122 12.41 17.08 -6.62
N CYS A 123 12.50 16.06 -5.76
CA CYS A 123 12.58 14.67 -6.19
C CYS A 123 11.32 14.24 -6.94
N ALA A 124 10.14 14.48 -6.36
CA ALA A 124 8.85 14.17 -6.98
C ALA A 124 8.67 14.93 -8.30
N LYS A 125 8.99 16.23 -8.31
CA LYS A 125 8.91 17.06 -9.52
C LYS A 125 9.82 16.55 -10.62
N ASN A 126 11.08 16.26 -10.31
CA ASN A 126 12.03 15.75 -11.30
C ASN A 126 11.55 14.43 -11.92
N ALA A 127 10.97 13.53 -11.11
CA ALA A 127 10.39 12.29 -11.60
C ALA A 127 9.24 12.55 -12.58
N LEU A 128 8.29 13.43 -12.23
CA LEU A 128 7.18 13.79 -13.11
C LEU A 128 7.67 14.45 -14.41
N ASP A 129 8.61 15.40 -14.31
CA ASP A 129 9.17 16.14 -15.47
C ASP A 129 9.92 15.19 -16.44
N MET A 130 10.43 14.04 -15.98
CA MET A 130 11.05 13.04 -16.85
C MET A 130 10.06 12.33 -17.76
N HIS A 131 8.80 12.21 -17.33
CA HIS A 131 7.75 11.45 -18.03
C HIS A 131 6.59 12.32 -18.53
N GLU A 132 6.70 13.65 -18.44
CA GLU A 132 5.64 14.62 -18.76
C GLU A 132 5.02 14.42 -20.16
N MET A 133 5.83 14.04 -21.15
CA MET A 133 5.40 13.89 -22.54
C MET A 133 4.82 12.51 -22.87
N GLU A 134 4.81 11.59 -21.89
CA GLU A 134 4.25 10.25 -22.08
C GLU A 134 2.71 10.25 -22.01
N SER A 135 2.11 9.21 -22.58
CA SER A 135 0.65 9.04 -22.49
C SER A 135 0.18 9.01 -21.03
N PRO A 136 -0.95 9.63 -20.68
CA PRO A 136 -1.39 9.71 -19.29
C PRO A 136 -1.85 8.36 -18.74
N LEU A 137 -1.65 8.15 -17.45
CA LEU A 137 -2.34 7.12 -16.67
C LEU A 137 -3.78 7.58 -16.46
N ARG A 138 -4.75 6.76 -16.86
CA ARG A 138 -6.16 7.06 -16.69
C ARG A 138 -6.74 6.29 -15.51
N LEU A 139 -7.21 7.03 -14.51
CA LEU A 139 -7.93 6.52 -13.36
C LEU A 139 -9.38 6.99 -13.45
N THR A 140 -10.32 6.06 -13.43
CA THR A 140 -11.75 6.36 -13.57
C THR A 140 -12.55 5.60 -12.52
N MET A 141 -13.50 6.28 -11.92
CA MET A 141 -14.40 5.73 -10.91
C MET A 141 -15.78 6.34 -11.09
N ASP A 142 -16.83 5.52 -11.09
CA ASP A 142 -18.22 5.99 -11.18
C ASP A 142 -18.80 6.15 -9.77
N ILE A 143 -19.08 7.39 -9.38
CA ILE A 143 -19.59 7.73 -8.05
C ILE A 143 -21.01 7.23 -7.80
N ARG A 144 -21.74 6.81 -8.85
CA ARG A 144 -23.09 6.26 -8.76
C ARG A 144 -23.09 4.76 -8.49
N GLN A 145 -21.94 4.10 -8.63
CA GLN A 145 -21.78 2.67 -8.33
C GLN A 145 -21.64 2.44 -6.82
N SER A 146 -21.73 1.17 -6.41
CA SER A 146 -21.55 0.82 -5.00
C SER A 146 -20.13 1.14 -4.51
N VAL A 147 -19.96 1.33 -3.20
CA VAL A 147 -18.62 1.56 -2.60
C VAL A 147 -17.66 0.41 -2.93
N ALA A 148 -18.17 -0.82 -3.05
CA ALA A 148 -17.35 -1.97 -3.45
C ALA A 148 -16.83 -1.85 -4.89
N ASP A 149 -17.68 -1.39 -5.82
CA ASP A 149 -17.27 -1.19 -7.21
C ASP A 149 -16.27 -0.03 -7.35
N GLN A 150 -16.48 1.04 -6.56
CA GLN A 150 -15.56 2.17 -6.47
C GLN A 150 -14.18 1.72 -5.95
N ASP A 151 -14.17 0.93 -4.87
CA ASP A 151 -12.94 0.36 -4.30
C ASP A 151 -12.25 -0.59 -5.30
N MET A 152 -13.02 -1.38 -6.03
CA MET A 152 -12.47 -2.24 -7.09
C MET A 152 -11.87 -1.45 -8.25
N ALA A 153 -12.40 -0.26 -8.59
CA ALA A 153 -11.78 0.62 -9.58
C ALA A 153 -10.38 1.06 -9.13
N LEU A 154 -10.24 1.50 -7.87
CA LEU A 154 -8.93 1.85 -7.29
C LEU A 154 -7.98 0.65 -7.28
N ILE A 155 -8.44 -0.50 -6.78
CA ILE A 155 -7.64 -1.73 -6.68
C ILE A 155 -7.16 -2.17 -8.07
N SER A 156 -8.05 -2.19 -9.05
CA SER A 156 -7.72 -2.61 -10.41
C SER A 156 -6.67 -1.71 -11.07
N PHE A 157 -6.74 -0.40 -10.82
CA PHE A 157 -5.77 0.56 -11.33
C PHE A 157 -4.38 0.33 -10.74
N TYR A 158 -4.26 0.23 -9.41
CA TYR A 158 -2.97 0.07 -8.74
C TYR A 158 -2.37 -1.34 -8.80
N LYS A 159 -3.16 -2.36 -9.18
CA LYS A 159 -2.66 -3.71 -9.46
C LYS A 159 -2.11 -3.91 -10.87
N ARG A 160 -2.21 -2.92 -11.75
CA ARG A 160 -1.65 -3.01 -13.11
C ARG A 160 -0.13 -3.27 -13.05
N PRO A 161 0.39 -4.28 -13.76
CA PRO A 161 1.83 -4.53 -13.81
C PRO A 161 2.55 -3.53 -14.73
N ASN A 162 3.85 -3.34 -14.51
CA ASN A 162 4.74 -2.58 -15.41
C ASN A 162 4.24 -1.17 -15.73
N VAL A 163 3.84 -0.42 -14.69
CA VAL A 163 3.38 0.96 -14.81
C VAL A 163 4.50 1.90 -14.40
N GLU A 164 4.82 2.88 -15.25
CA GLU A 164 5.61 4.04 -14.85
C GLU A 164 4.68 5.04 -14.13
N TRP A 165 4.79 5.10 -12.81
CA TRP A 165 3.88 5.87 -11.96
C TRP A 165 4.14 7.38 -12.00
N ALA A 166 5.26 7.83 -12.57
CA ALA A 166 5.55 9.26 -12.77
C ALA A 166 4.95 9.85 -14.06
N ARG A 167 4.28 9.04 -14.89
CA ARG A 167 3.55 9.52 -16.07
C ARG A 167 2.41 10.47 -15.67
N PRO A 168 1.99 11.40 -16.55
CA PRO A 168 0.86 12.30 -16.28
C PRO A 168 -0.38 11.54 -15.83
N LEU A 169 -1.09 12.07 -14.83
CA LEU A 169 -2.29 11.43 -14.28
C LEU A 169 -3.56 12.15 -14.76
N GLU A 170 -4.44 11.41 -15.42
CA GLU A 170 -5.79 11.85 -15.77
C GLU A 170 -6.81 11.09 -14.91
N CYS A 171 -7.50 11.82 -14.03
CA CYS A 171 -8.56 11.28 -13.20
C CYS A 171 -9.94 11.70 -13.70
N ARG A 172 -10.91 10.78 -13.65
CA ARG A 172 -12.32 11.04 -14.01
C ARG A 172 -13.29 10.44 -13.01
N LEU A 173 -14.20 11.25 -12.49
CA LEU A 173 -15.36 10.81 -11.71
C LEU A 173 -16.58 10.73 -12.62
N GLU A 174 -17.04 9.53 -12.97
CA GLU A 174 -18.24 9.38 -13.79
C GLU A 174 -19.49 9.66 -12.95
N GLY A 175 -20.44 10.41 -13.51
CA GLY A 175 -21.57 10.95 -12.76
C GLY A 175 -21.31 12.36 -12.19
N ASP A 176 -20.06 12.83 -12.26
CA ASP A 176 -19.65 14.19 -11.94
C ASP A 176 -19.19 14.93 -13.22
N THR A 177 -19.33 16.25 -13.23
CA THR A 177 -18.81 17.13 -14.29
C THR A 177 -17.42 17.68 -13.97
N ALA A 178 -16.94 17.47 -12.74
CA ALA A 178 -15.63 17.91 -12.29
C ALA A 178 -14.49 17.23 -13.08
N ILE A 179 -13.49 18.03 -13.45
CA ILE A 179 -12.26 17.60 -14.12
C ILE A 179 -11.07 18.38 -13.54
N GLY A 180 -9.85 17.87 -13.76
CA GLY A 180 -8.61 18.58 -13.43
C GLY A 180 -8.05 18.25 -12.05
N GLN A 181 -7.24 19.18 -11.52
CA GLN A 181 -6.41 18.94 -10.33
C GLN A 181 -7.21 18.60 -9.06
N GLY A 182 -8.39 19.19 -8.88
CA GLY A 182 -9.26 18.87 -7.73
C GLY A 182 -9.68 17.40 -7.71
N VAL A 183 -9.94 16.82 -8.88
CA VAL A 183 -10.29 15.39 -9.01
C VAL A 183 -9.08 14.50 -8.73
N ILE A 184 -7.89 14.88 -9.20
CA ILE A 184 -6.65 14.15 -8.86
C ILE A 184 -6.43 14.12 -7.35
N ARG A 185 -6.55 15.28 -6.68
CA ARG A 185 -6.44 15.42 -5.22
C ARG A 185 -7.41 14.51 -4.49
N PHE A 186 -8.66 14.47 -4.95
CA PHE A 186 -9.69 13.58 -4.42
C PHE A 186 -9.26 12.12 -4.51
N PHE A 187 -8.86 11.62 -5.69
CA PHE A 187 -8.46 10.23 -5.85
C PHE A 187 -7.29 9.84 -4.93
N LEU A 188 -6.27 10.70 -4.81
CA LEU A 188 -5.12 10.43 -3.96
C LEU A 188 -5.50 10.44 -2.47
N SER A 189 -6.33 11.40 -2.03
CA SER A 189 -6.88 11.44 -0.68
C SER A 189 -7.72 10.20 -0.38
N THR A 190 -8.62 9.80 -1.30
CA THR A 190 -9.42 8.58 -1.16
C THR A 190 -8.55 7.32 -1.09
N CYS A 191 -7.49 7.22 -1.90
CA CYS A 191 -6.57 6.08 -1.82
C CYS A 191 -5.95 5.98 -0.44
N MET A 192 -5.47 7.10 0.11
CA MET A 192 -4.86 7.11 1.43
C MET A 192 -5.87 6.79 2.54
N GLU A 193 -7.07 7.35 2.46
CA GLU A 193 -8.17 7.04 3.37
C GLU A 193 -8.53 5.55 3.35
N LYS A 194 -8.58 4.92 2.17
CA LYS A 194 -8.87 3.49 2.01
C LYS A 194 -7.76 2.57 2.49
N LEU A 195 -6.50 3.00 2.41
CA LEU A 195 -5.41 2.25 3.03
C LEU A 195 -5.59 2.17 4.55
N MET A 196 -6.07 3.24 5.19
CA MET A 196 -6.24 3.30 6.64
C MET A 196 -7.57 2.71 7.13
N SER A 197 -8.67 2.98 6.41
CA SER A 197 -10.01 2.53 6.79
C SER A 197 -10.37 1.14 6.25
N GLY A 198 -9.65 0.66 5.23
CA GLY A 198 -9.90 -0.59 4.54
C GLY A 198 -10.76 -0.45 3.27
N PHE A 199 -10.82 -1.54 2.51
CA PHE A 199 -11.57 -1.61 1.26
C PHE A 199 -12.83 -2.48 1.42
N CYS A 200 -13.94 -2.06 0.80
CA CYS A 200 -15.18 -2.80 0.68
C CYS A 200 -15.06 -3.91 -0.37
N ILE A 201 -14.22 -4.90 -0.08
CA ILE A 201 -13.99 -6.09 -0.89
C ILE A 201 -14.42 -7.31 -0.09
N ASN A 202 -15.24 -8.17 -0.72
CA ASN A 202 -15.79 -9.36 -0.08
C ASN A 202 -14.76 -10.49 0.00
N PHE A 203 -13.64 -10.23 0.68
CA PHE A 203 -12.77 -11.30 1.15
C PHE A 203 -13.36 -11.82 2.48
N ALA A 204 -13.68 -13.11 2.51
CA ALA A 204 -14.11 -13.81 3.72
C ALA A 204 -15.37 -13.25 4.43
N ASN A 205 -16.35 -12.70 3.69
CA ASN A 205 -17.61 -12.15 4.23
C ASN A 205 -17.43 -10.95 5.18
N SER A 206 -16.30 -10.23 5.12
CA SER A 206 -16.19 -8.92 5.78
C SER A 206 -16.79 -7.82 4.91
N ASN A 207 -17.47 -6.86 5.55
CA ASN A 207 -17.94 -5.65 4.87
C ASN A 207 -16.78 -4.73 4.47
N VAL A 208 -15.71 -4.72 5.27
CA VAL A 208 -14.52 -3.90 5.05
C VAL A 208 -13.29 -4.72 5.41
N THR A 209 -12.32 -4.74 4.51
CA THR A 209 -11.05 -5.45 4.69
C THR A 209 -9.93 -4.44 4.95
N PRO A 210 -9.43 -4.32 6.20
CA PRO A 210 -8.32 -3.45 6.52
C PRO A 210 -6.99 -4.02 6.01
N LEU A 211 -6.09 -3.16 5.53
CA LEU A 211 -4.72 -3.55 5.20
C LEU A 211 -3.77 -3.37 6.40
N PHE A 212 -4.09 -2.44 7.29
CA PHE A 212 -3.31 -2.16 8.49
C PHE A 212 -4.19 -2.26 9.72
N GLU A 213 -3.64 -2.80 10.81
CA GLU A 213 -4.33 -3.09 12.05
C GLU A 213 -3.57 -2.48 13.22
N GLY A 214 -4.27 -2.10 14.29
CA GLY A 214 -3.68 -1.55 15.50
C GLY A 214 -4.20 -0.16 15.84
N GLU A 215 -3.49 0.49 16.75
CA GLU A 215 -3.78 1.82 17.25
C GLU A 215 -3.03 2.88 16.43
N PRO A 216 -3.50 4.14 16.37
CA PRO A 216 -2.75 5.23 15.74
C PRO A 216 -1.31 5.32 16.28
N GLY A 217 -0.33 5.39 15.37
CA GLY A 217 1.09 5.39 15.71
C GLY A 217 1.72 4.00 15.90
N HIS A 218 0.89 2.95 15.86
CA HIS A 218 1.26 1.55 16.07
C HIS A 218 0.66 0.61 15.00
N TYR A 219 0.25 1.16 13.86
CA TYR A 219 -0.32 0.35 12.79
C TYR A 219 0.73 -0.62 12.22
N ILE A 220 0.34 -1.89 12.11
CA ILE A 220 1.11 -2.92 11.42
C ILE A 220 0.30 -3.47 10.23
N PRO A 221 0.95 -4.01 9.19
CA PRO A 221 0.24 -4.71 8.12
C PRO A 221 -0.60 -5.86 8.68
N SER A 222 -1.79 -6.09 8.14
CA SER A 222 -2.60 -7.25 8.51
C SER A 222 -1.84 -8.55 8.21
N ALA A 223 -1.94 -9.50 9.14
CA ALA A 223 -1.34 -10.83 9.01
C ALA A 223 -2.18 -11.78 8.12
N ALA A 224 -3.27 -11.31 7.52
CA ALA A 224 -4.14 -12.12 6.68
C ALA A 224 -3.44 -12.57 5.38
N HIS A 225 -3.30 -13.89 5.22
CA HIS A 225 -2.59 -14.50 4.08
C HIS A 225 -3.15 -14.09 2.71
N PHE A 226 -4.47 -14.02 2.57
CA PHE A 226 -5.10 -13.71 1.29
C PHE A 226 -4.76 -12.30 0.76
N LEU A 227 -4.42 -11.35 1.65
CA LEU A 227 -4.00 -10.00 1.26
C LEU A 227 -2.63 -10.04 0.56
N VAL A 228 -1.72 -10.86 1.08
CA VAL A 228 -0.40 -11.10 0.49
C VAL A 228 -0.55 -11.85 -0.83
N GLU A 229 -1.34 -12.93 -0.87
CA GLU A 229 -1.60 -13.71 -2.09
C GLU A 229 -2.25 -12.87 -3.21
N SER A 230 -3.02 -11.85 -2.83
CA SER A 230 -3.70 -10.96 -3.76
C SER A 230 -2.88 -9.70 -4.10
N ASP A 231 -1.60 -9.59 -3.73
CA ASP A 231 -0.77 -8.41 -3.98
C ASP A 231 -1.33 -7.09 -3.42
N MET A 232 -2.08 -7.14 -2.32
CA MET A 232 -2.68 -5.94 -1.72
C MET A 232 -1.64 -5.00 -1.11
N PHE A 233 -0.55 -5.51 -0.55
CA PHE A 233 0.51 -4.64 -0.02
C PHE A 233 1.39 -4.07 -1.14
N LEU A 234 1.51 -4.76 -2.29
CA LEU A 234 2.21 -4.23 -3.46
C LEU A 234 1.46 -3.01 -3.99
N MET A 235 0.14 -3.17 -4.13
CA MET A 235 -0.79 -2.11 -4.47
C MET A 235 -0.71 -0.95 -3.47
N ALA A 236 -0.68 -1.22 -2.16
CA ALA A 236 -0.52 -0.18 -1.15
C ALA A 236 0.78 0.61 -1.32
N GLY A 237 1.90 -0.06 -1.60
CA GLY A 237 3.18 0.62 -1.83
C GLY A 237 3.14 1.55 -3.04
N ARG A 238 2.43 1.14 -4.10
CA ARG A 238 2.20 1.97 -5.29
C ARG A 238 1.30 3.16 -4.98
N MET A 239 0.22 2.98 -4.23
CA MET A 239 -0.66 4.08 -3.78
C MET A 239 0.11 5.14 -2.99
N VAL A 240 0.93 4.71 -2.02
CA VAL A 240 1.76 5.62 -1.21
C VAL A 240 2.77 6.36 -2.08
N GLY A 241 3.50 5.66 -2.94
CA GLY A 241 4.48 6.27 -3.84
C GLY A 241 3.85 7.21 -4.88
N HIS A 242 2.66 6.90 -5.39
CA HIS A 242 1.93 7.75 -6.33
C HIS A 242 1.37 9.01 -5.64
N SER A 243 0.89 8.88 -4.40
CA SER A 243 0.55 10.04 -3.58
C SER A 243 1.76 10.96 -3.39
N PHE A 244 2.93 10.42 -3.04
CA PHE A 244 4.18 11.17 -2.93
C PHE A 244 4.52 11.94 -4.22
N LEU A 245 4.44 11.28 -5.39
CA LEU A 245 4.78 11.91 -6.68
C LEU A 245 3.95 13.17 -6.95
N HIS A 246 2.68 13.17 -6.56
CA HIS A 246 1.77 14.28 -6.75
C HIS A 246 1.66 15.23 -5.55
N GLY A 247 2.51 15.08 -4.53
CA GLY A 247 2.47 15.89 -3.32
C GLY A 247 1.22 15.68 -2.47
N GLY A 248 0.62 14.49 -2.55
CA GLY A 248 -0.57 14.08 -1.82
C GLY A 248 -0.30 13.60 -0.38
N PRO A 249 -1.35 13.15 0.33
CA PRO A 249 -1.27 12.76 1.72
C PRO A 249 -0.31 11.58 1.95
N CYS A 250 0.34 11.58 3.11
CA CYS A 250 1.29 10.53 3.51
C CYS A 250 0.57 9.36 4.19
N LEU A 251 1.20 8.18 4.17
CA LEU A 251 0.77 7.05 5.00
C LEU A 251 1.26 7.25 6.42
N SER A 252 0.37 7.71 7.29
CA SER A 252 0.66 8.03 8.69
C SER A 252 0.29 6.91 9.65
N GLY A 253 0.91 6.89 10.83
CA GLY A 253 0.47 6.03 11.93
C GLY A 253 1.07 4.64 11.93
N LEU A 254 1.95 4.31 10.97
CA LEU A 254 2.68 3.05 11.00
C LEU A 254 3.57 2.98 12.25
N SER A 255 3.66 1.77 12.82
CA SER A 255 4.61 1.48 13.88
C SER A 255 6.04 1.83 13.44
N PRO A 256 6.84 2.51 14.28
CA PRO A 256 8.25 2.77 14.00
C PRO A 256 9.06 1.50 13.71
N ALA A 257 8.72 0.37 14.35
CA ALA A 257 9.33 -0.92 14.08
C ALA A 257 9.05 -1.40 12.65
N VAL A 258 7.81 -1.22 12.18
CA VAL A 258 7.42 -1.56 10.80
C VAL A 258 8.13 -0.66 9.81
N VAL A 259 8.23 0.65 10.07
CA VAL A 259 8.96 1.58 9.19
C VAL A 259 10.45 1.22 9.13
N HIS A 260 11.08 0.92 10.26
CA HIS A 260 12.48 0.47 10.33
C HIS A 260 12.71 -0.75 9.44
N VAL A 261 11.88 -1.79 9.60
CA VAL A 261 12.00 -3.02 8.81
C VAL A 261 11.66 -2.73 7.35
N LEU A 262 10.62 -1.94 7.03
CA LEU A 262 10.25 -1.55 5.68
C LEU A 262 11.42 -0.92 4.91
N LEU A 263 12.24 -0.11 5.57
CA LEU A 263 13.38 0.58 4.97
C LEU A 263 14.68 -0.24 4.95
N GLY A 264 14.61 -1.52 5.33
CA GLY A 264 15.73 -2.46 5.21
C GLY A 264 16.46 -2.75 6.52
N GLY A 265 16.02 -2.17 7.64
CA GLY A 265 16.47 -2.55 8.97
C GLY A 265 16.17 -4.04 9.26
N SER A 266 17.02 -4.67 10.08
CA SER A 266 16.79 -6.06 10.48
C SER A 266 15.65 -6.14 11.50
N PRO A 267 14.81 -7.19 11.48
CA PRO A 267 13.80 -7.42 12.51
C PRO A 267 14.37 -7.42 13.93
N GLU A 268 15.56 -7.97 14.13
CA GLU A 268 16.20 -8.10 15.45
C GLU A 268 16.62 -6.77 16.05
N THR A 269 16.81 -5.73 15.23
CA THR A 269 17.17 -4.38 15.68
C THR A 269 15.96 -3.46 15.79
N ALA A 270 14.77 -3.93 15.41
CA ALA A 270 13.54 -3.16 15.51
C ALA A 270 13.13 -3.02 16.99
N THR A 271 12.89 -1.80 17.44
CA THR A 271 12.31 -1.53 18.75
C THR A 271 10.80 -1.71 18.67
N VAL A 272 10.29 -2.85 19.18
CA VAL A 272 8.86 -3.16 19.26
C VAL A 272 8.31 -2.92 20.66
N THR A 273 7.08 -2.45 20.76
CA THR A 273 6.35 -2.28 22.02
C THR A 273 5.06 -3.11 22.04
N PRO A 274 4.48 -3.40 23.22
CA PRO A 274 3.20 -4.14 23.28
C PRO A 274 2.07 -3.49 22.48
N GLU A 275 2.06 -2.17 22.38
CA GLU A 275 1.06 -1.39 21.63
C GLU A 275 1.12 -1.69 20.11
N ASP A 276 2.28 -2.10 19.59
CA ASP A 276 2.43 -2.53 18.19
C ASP A 276 1.74 -3.88 17.89
N CYS A 277 1.32 -4.64 18.91
CA CYS A 277 0.60 -5.91 18.73
C CYS A 277 -0.91 -5.64 18.69
N PRO A 278 -1.58 -5.65 17.53
CA PRO A 278 -3.00 -5.29 17.42
C PRO A 278 -3.95 -6.31 18.06
N ASP A 279 -3.53 -7.58 18.11
CA ASP A 279 -4.30 -8.67 18.71
C ASP A 279 -4.20 -8.57 20.24
N LEU A 280 -5.32 -8.20 20.87
CA LEU A 280 -5.40 -7.96 22.31
C LEU A 280 -5.20 -9.24 23.14
N ASP A 281 -5.57 -10.41 22.62
CA ASP A 281 -5.39 -11.69 23.31
C ASP A 281 -3.92 -12.11 23.30
N LEU A 282 -3.26 -11.96 22.14
CA LEU A 282 -1.82 -12.16 22.02
C LEU A 282 -1.06 -11.14 22.89
N ARG A 283 -1.42 -9.85 22.81
CA ARG A 283 -0.81 -8.78 23.60
C ARG A 283 -0.92 -9.08 25.09
N GLY A 284 -2.12 -9.41 25.57
CA GLY A 284 -2.36 -9.75 26.97
C GLY A 284 -1.57 -10.99 27.41
N THR A 285 -1.49 -12.02 26.57
CA THR A 285 -0.71 -13.23 26.85
C THR A 285 0.79 -12.95 26.92
N ILE A 286 1.31 -12.12 26.01
CA ILE A 286 2.71 -11.71 25.99
C ILE A 286 3.04 -10.85 27.21
N GLN A 287 2.19 -9.91 27.57
CA GLN A 287 2.35 -9.02 28.73
C GLN A 287 2.41 -9.75 30.07
N LEU A 288 1.85 -10.97 30.18
CA LEU A 288 2.06 -11.81 31.35
C LEU A 288 3.55 -12.04 31.64
N LEU A 289 4.41 -12.07 30.62
CA LEU A 289 5.84 -12.26 30.78
C LEU A 289 6.58 -11.00 31.23
N GLU A 290 5.92 -9.85 31.26
CA GLU A 290 6.50 -8.60 31.72
C GLU A 290 6.73 -8.62 33.24
N GLY A 291 7.88 -8.11 33.67
CA GLY A 291 8.28 -8.11 35.09
C GLY A 291 8.65 -9.49 35.65
N GLN A 292 8.50 -9.62 36.98
CA GLN A 292 8.97 -10.79 37.75
C GLN A 292 7.84 -11.46 38.57
N SER A 293 6.59 -11.13 38.28
CA SER A 293 5.44 -11.73 38.97
C SER A 293 5.36 -13.23 38.68
N LYS A 294 5.03 -14.01 39.72
CA LYS A 294 4.77 -15.44 39.57
C LYS A 294 3.46 -15.62 38.82
N LEU A 295 3.51 -16.36 37.71
CA LEU A 295 2.34 -16.70 36.92
C LEU A 295 1.49 -17.77 37.62
N SER A 296 0.17 -17.69 37.48
CA SER A 296 -0.72 -18.81 37.79
C SER A 296 -0.46 -20.00 36.86
N ASP A 297 -0.95 -21.19 37.21
CA ASP A 297 -0.81 -22.36 36.35
C ASP A 297 -1.53 -22.16 35.00
N GLU A 298 -2.67 -21.47 34.99
CA GLU A 298 -3.43 -21.10 33.79
C GLU A 298 -2.70 -20.06 32.93
N GLU A 299 -2.12 -19.04 33.54
CA GLU A 299 -1.29 -18.04 32.84
C GLU A 299 -0.06 -18.69 32.21
N ARG A 300 0.64 -19.54 32.97
CA ARG A 300 1.80 -20.28 32.48
C ARG A 300 1.42 -21.18 31.31
N LYS A 301 0.28 -21.86 31.39
CA LYS A 301 -0.22 -22.69 30.29
C LYS A 301 -0.50 -21.87 29.03
N ARG A 302 -1.19 -20.73 29.14
CA ARG A 302 -1.47 -19.83 27.99
C ARG A 302 -0.19 -19.40 27.27
N VAL A 303 0.83 -19.00 28.03
CA VAL A 303 2.13 -18.62 27.45
C VAL A 303 2.81 -19.81 26.78
N GLN A 304 2.78 -20.99 27.42
CA GLN A 304 3.38 -22.21 26.84
C GLN A 304 2.67 -22.62 25.54
N ASP A 305 1.34 -22.62 25.52
CA ASP A 305 0.55 -22.95 24.33
C ASP A 305 0.90 -22.00 23.17
N LEU A 306 1.06 -20.70 23.45
CA LEU A 306 1.50 -19.71 22.47
C LEU A 306 2.95 -19.95 21.99
N ALA A 307 3.87 -20.22 22.92
CA ALA A 307 5.26 -20.51 22.58
C ALA A 307 5.37 -21.74 21.67
N TYR A 308 4.63 -22.81 21.99
CA TYR A 308 4.57 -24.02 21.16
C TYR A 308 3.96 -23.74 19.78
N ALA A 309 2.91 -22.92 19.70
CA ALA A 309 2.27 -22.58 18.43
C ALA A 309 3.22 -21.83 17.47
N TRP A 310 4.25 -21.17 17.99
CA TRP A 310 5.26 -20.43 17.21
C TRP A 310 6.66 -21.06 17.29
N ASP A 311 6.75 -22.36 17.60
CA ASP A 311 7.98 -23.14 17.62
C ASP A 311 9.08 -22.57 18.54
N LEU A 312 8.68 -21.96 19.66
CA LEU A 312 9.57 -21.41 20.68
C LEU A 312 9.74 -22.37 21.87
N PRO A 313 10.88 -22.32 22.58
CA PRO A 313 11.11 -23.17 23.74
C PRO A 313 10.14 -22.85 24.88
N PRO A 314 9.86 -23.82 25.77
CA PRO A 314 8.93 -23.62 26.88
C PRO A 314 9.42 -22.56 27.87
N LEU A 315 8.47 -21.95 28.56
CA LEU A 315 8.76 -20.97 29.61
C LEU A 315 9.49 -21.60 30.81
N THR A 316 10.66 -21.03 31.11
CA THR A 316 11.50 -21.26 32.28
C THR A 316 11.74 -19.94 33.02
N GLU A 317 12.27 -20.00 34.24
CA GLU A 317 12.63 -18.80 34.99
C GLU A 317 13.75 -17.99 34.31
N ASN A 318 14.63 -18.66 33.58
CA ASN A 318 15.83 -18.05 32.98
C ASN A 318 15.59 -17.43 31.60
N ASN A 319 14.58 -17.89 30.86
CA ASN A 319 14.28 -17.40 29.50
C ASN A 319 13.07 -16.47 29.43
N ARG A 320 12.45 -16.10 30.56
CA ARG A 320 11.21 -15.31 30.60
C ARG A 320 11.28 -14.02 29.76
N ARG A 321 12.32 -13.21 29.99
CA ARG A 321 12.54 -11.95 29.26
C ARG A 321 12.79 -12.18 27.76
N TRP A 322 13.63 -13.16 27.45
CA TRP A 322 13.91 -13.53 26.06
C TRP A 322 12.63 -14.00 25.34
N LEU A 323 11.78 -14.77 26.02
CA LEU A 323 10.52 -15.26 25.47
C LEU A 323 9.53 -14.12 25.25
N PHE A 324 9.46 -13.17 26.18
CA PHE A 324 8.70 -11.92 26.00
C PHE A 324 9.14 -11.19 24.72
N GLU A 325 10.44 -10.92 24.59
CA GLU A 325 11.02 -10.20 23.44
C GLU A 325 10.77 -10.95 22.12
N LYS A 326 10.92 -12.28 22.10
CA LYS A 326 10.71 -13.10 20.89
C LYS A 326 9.25 -13.24 20.49
N LEU A 327 8.35 -13.46 21.45
CA LEU A 327 6.91 -13.52 21.17
C LEU A 327 6.42 -12.16 20.64
N LEU A 328 6.84 -11.06 21.27
CA LEU A 328 6.46 -9.71 20.83
C LEU A 328 7.01 -9.40 19.43
N LEU A 329 8.29 -9.67 19.19
CA LEU A 329 8.87 -9.45 17.86
C LEU A 329 8.17 -10.28 16.78
N HIS A 330 7.82 -11.54 17.10
CA HIS A 330 7.13 -12.40 16.16
C HIS A 330 5.70 -11.90 15.88
N SER A 331 4.96 -11.47 16.91
CA SER A 331 3.59 -10.98 16.76
C SER A 331 3.52 -9.70 15.93
N VAL A 332 4.52 -8.81 16.07
CA VAL A 332 4.57 -7.50 15.41
C VAL A 332 5.20 -7.54 14.02
N ILE A 333 6.36 -8.20 13.86
CA ILE A 333 7.16 -8.19 12.61
C ILE A 333 7.18 -9.57 11.94
N GLY A 334 7.36 -10.64 12.73
CA GLY A 334 7.55 -11.99 12.21
C GLY A 334 6.41 -12.44 11.29
N ARG A 335 5.17 -12.28 11.76
CA ARG A 335 3.95 -12.68 11.03
C ARG A 335 3.70 -11.88 9.74
N VAL A 336 4.18 -10.64 9.69
CA VAL A 336 3.85 -9.67 8.63
C VAL A 336 5.04 -9.38 7.70
N THR A 337 6.14 -10.13 7.84
CA THR A 337 7.36 -9.92 7.06
C THR A 337 7.12 -9.99 5.55
N ARG A 338 6.24 -10.88 5.09
CA ARG A 338 5.86 -10.96 3.66
C ARG A 338 5.11 -9.71 3.21
N SER A 339 4.17 -9.23 4.03
CA SER A 339 3.42 -7.99 3.81
C SER A 339 4.35 -6.78 3.70
N ILE A 340 5.30 -6.62 4.62
CA ILE A 340 6.30 -5.53 4.60
C ILE A 340 7.17 -5.61 3.34
N LYS A 341 7.65 -6.80 2.96
CA LYS A 341 8.44 -6.99 1.73
C LYS A 341 7.64 -6.62 0.47
N GLN A 342 6.36 -6.96 0.44
CA GLN A 342 5.48 -6.66 -0.68
C GLN A 342 5.15 -5.16 -0.76
N LEU A 343 4.91 -4.50 0.39
CA LEU A 343 4.80 -3.04 0.49
C LEU A 343 6.04 -2.34 -0.05
N ARG A 344 7.23 -2.81 0.35
CA ARG A 344 8.51 -2.32 -0.17
C ARG A 344 8.62 -2.45 -1.69
N ARG A 345 8.20 -3.59 -2.26
CA ARG A 345 8.22 -3.80 -3.71
C ARG A 345 7.36 -2.74 -4.42
N GLY A 346 6.21 -2.37 -3.86
CA GLY A 346 5.35 -1.34 -4.44
C GLY A 346 6.00 0.03 -4.42
N LEU A 347 6.63 0.39 -3.29
CA LEU A 347 7.38 1.65 -3.17
C LEU A 347 8.55 1.72 -4.16
N LYS A 348 9.25 0.60 -4.38
CA LYS A 348 10.37 0.49 -5.34
C LYS A 348 9.99 0.75 -6.79
N GLU A 349 8.71 0.62 -7.14
CA GLU A 349 8.22 1.00 -8.47
C GLU A 349 8.01 2.51 -8.61
N THR A 350 8.29 3.29 -7.56
CA THR A 350 8.14 4.75 -7.57
C THR A 350 9.45 5.40 -7.14
N HIS A 351 9.62 6.69 -7.48
CA HIS A 351 10.80 7.46 -7.08
C HIS A 351 10.90 7.71 -5.56
N MET A 352 9.82 7.45 -4.81
CA MET A 352 9.81 7.56 -3.35
C MET A 352 10.85 6.65 -2.69
N TRP A 353 11.04 5.42 -3.20
CA TRP A 353 12.03 4.50 -2.62
C TRP A 353 13.46 5.02 -2.75
N THR A 354 13.80 5.59 -3.91
CA THR A 354 15.10 6.23 -4.14
C THR A 354 15.33 7.36 -3.15
N LEU A 355 14.33 8.21 -2.93
CA LEU A 355 14.41 9.29 -1.95
C LEU A 355 14.61 8.76 -0.53
N LEU A 356 13.78 7.81 -0.07
CA LEU A 356 13.85 7.26 1.29
C LEU A 356 15.21 6.61 1.59
N THR A 357 15.83 5.97 0.60
CA THR A 357 17.13 5.31 0.76
C THR A 357 18.31 6.29 0.72
N GLN A 358 18.22 7.36 -0.07
CA GLN A 358 19.30 8.34 -0.21
C GLN A 358 19.19 9.50 0.79
N ARG A 359 17.99 9.75 1.34
CA ARG A 359 17.69 10.83 2.29
C ARG A 359 16.87 10.31 3.48
N PRO A 360 17.48 9.60 4.44
CA PRO A 360 16.78 9.07 5.62
C PRO A 360 16.11 10.15 6.49
N ASP A 361 16.59 11.41 6.41
CA ASP A 361 16.00 12.57 7.08
C ASP A 361 14.58 12.89 6.58
N THR A 362 14.18 12.39 5.41
CA THR A 362 12.82 12.56 4.87
C THR A 362 11.81 11.55 5.40
N VAL A 363 12.27 10.46 6.04
CA VAL A 363 11.39 9.37 6.52
C VAL A 363 10.31 9.88 7.48
N PRO A 364 10.59 10.73 8.49
CA PRO A 364 9.55 11.22 9.40
C PRO A 364 8.50 12.10 8.72
N LEU A 365 8.83 12.70 7.58
CA LEU A 365 7.90 13.54 6.80
C LEU A 365 7.00 12.70 5.89
N LEU A 366 7.50 11.55 5.41
CA LEU A 366 6.81 10.66 4.47
C LEU A 366 6.05 9.51 5.15
N PHE A 367 6.47 9.12 6.35
CA PHE A 367 5.80 8.17 7.24
C PHE A 367 5.66 8.77 8.64
N PRO A 368 4.86 9.85 8.80
CA PRO A 368 4.67 10.48 10.10
C PRO A 368 3.91 9.54 11.06
N GLN A 369 4.22 9.59 12.35
CA GLN A 369 3.55 8.76 13.35
C GLN A 369 2.09 9.17 13.58
N GLU A 370 1.74 10.42 13.30
CA GLU A 370 0.38 10.94 13.42
C GLU A 370 0.03 11.80 12.20
N LEU A 371 -1.27 11.85 11.86
CA LEU A 371 -1.76 12.83 10.90
C LEU A 371 -1.66 14.22 11.50
N ALA A 372 -0.95 15.13 10.83
CA ALA A 372 -0.92 16.52 11.23
C ALA A 372 -2.33 17.11 11.11
N ALA A 373 -2.93 17.47 12.24
CA ALA A 373 -4.21 18.18 12.25
C ALA A 373 -4.07 19.52 11.50
N VAL A 374 -5.14 19.92 10.80
CA VAL A 374 -5.20 21.24 10.15
C VAL A 374 -5.11 22.31 11.23
N ASN A 375 -4.00 23.06 11.24
CA ASN A 375 -3.81 24.16 12.19
C ASN A 375 -4.67 25.38 11.76
N PRO A 376 -5.60 25.87 12.62
CA PRO A 376 -6.46 27.00 12.29
C PRO A 376 -5.71 28.29 11.94
N GLU A 377 -4.64 28.60 12.67
CA GLU A 377 -3.88 29.84 12.49
C GLU A 377 -3.12 29.83 11.15
N VAL A 378 -2.50 28.71 10.81
CA VAL A 378 -1.84 28.51 9.51
C VAL A 378 -2.86 28.57 8.38
N LEU A 379 -4.04 27.96 8.56
CA LEU A 379 -5.10 28.03 7.55
C LEU A 379 -5.53 29.48 7.31
N LEU A 380 -5.78 30.25 8.38
CA LEU A 380 -6.15 31.67 8.30
C LEU A 380 -5.09 32.53 7.59
N GLN A 381 -3.81 32.27 7.84
CA GLN A 381 -2.69 32.99 7.21
C GLN A 381 -2.59 32.76 5.70
N ARG A 382 -3.08 31.61 5.21
CA ARG A 382 -3.01 31.25 3.79
C ARG A 382 -4.24 31.69 3.01
N ILE A 383 -5.29 32.16 3.68
CA ILE A 383 -6.51 32.65 3.03
C ILE A 383 -6.30 34.07 2.50
N VAL A 384 -6.50 34.22 1.20
CA VAL A 384 -6.74 35.48 0.49
C VAL A 384 -8.21 35.83 0.69
N TRP A 385 -8.46 36.89 1.44
CA TRP A 385 -9.81 37.35 1.77
C TRP A 385 -10.33 38.31 0.68
N PRO A 386 -11.66 38.35 0.46
CA PRO A 386 -12.27 39.27 -0.51
C PRO A 386 -11.86 40.73 -0.23
N GLU A 387 -11.51 41.46 -1.29
CA GLU A 387 -11.13 42.87 -1.19
C GLU A 387 -12.36 43.79 -1.07
N ASP A 388 -12.17 44.99 -0.53
CA ASP A 388 -13.26 45.95 -0.34
C ASP A 388 -13.82 46.45 -1.68
N GLU A 389 -13.03 46.47 -2.76
CA GLU A 389 -13.37 47.01 -4.08
C GLU A 389 -14.24 46.09 -4.97
N ASP A 390 -14.53 44.83 -4.56
CA ASP A 390 -15.49 43.99 -5.30
C ASP A 390 -16.90 44.61 -5.25
N ASP A 391 -17.33 45.24 -6.35
CA ASP A 391 -18.52 46.10 -6.47
C ASP A 391 -19.87 45.36 -6.29
N ASP A 392 -19.85 44.02 -6.36
CA ASP A 392 -21.06 43.18 -6.36
C ASP A 392 -21.59 42.82 -4.96
N CYS A 393 -20.82 43.06 -3.88
CA CYS A 393 -21.21 42.67 -2.52
C CYS A 393 -21.17 43.85 -1.53
N PRO A 394 -22.27 44.14 -0.79
CA PRO A 394 -22.28 45.21 0.20
C PRO A 394 -21.18 45.03 1.27
N PRO A 395 -20.39 46.07 1.61
CA PRO A 395 -19.26 45.97 2.56
C PRO A 395 -19.64 45.35 3.91
N GLN A 396 -20.84 45.67 4.43
CA GLN A 396 -21.32 45.11 5.69
C GLN A 396 -21.54 43.58 5.62
N ASN A 397 -21.97 43.06 4.48
CA ASN A 397 -22.06 41.61 4.27
C ASN A 397 -20.65 41.01 4.22
N LYS A 398 -19.69 41.66 3.53
CA LYS A 398 -18.30 41.19 3.49
C LYS A 398 -17.69 41.04 4.89
N CYS A 399 -17.78 42.09 5.71
CA CYS A 399 -17.30 42.05 7.10
C CYS A 399 -17.98 40.94 7.92
N ARG A 400 -19.30 40.77 7.76
CA ARG A 400 -20.05 39.75 8.51
C ARG A 400 -19.63 38.33 8.13
N ILE A 401 -19.62 38.00 6.84
CA ILE A 401 -19.34 36.65 6.37
C ILE A 401 -17.87 36.26 6.60
N THR A 402 -16.93 37.17 6.33
CA THR A 402 -15.52 36.90 6.63
C THR A 402 -15.29 36.77 8.14
N GLY A 403 -16.02 37.51 8.97
CA GLY A 403 -16.06 37.32 10.42
C GLY A 403 -16.58 35.93 10.81
N TYR A 404 -17.66 35.46 10.20
CA TYR A 404 -18.20 34.11 10.43
C TYR A 404 -17.22 33.01 10.03
N MET A 405 -16.58 33.12 8.87
CA MET A 405 -15.58 32.14 8.42
C MET A 405 -14.38 32.08 9.36
N ARG A 406 -13.86 33.24 9.79
CA ARG A 406 -12.76 33.29 10.80
C ARG A 406 -13.18 32.65 12.11
N HIS A 407 -14.38 32.98 12.59
CA HIS A 407 -14.91 32.39 13.81
C HIS A 407 -15.09 30.87 13.70
N PHE A 408 -15.58 30.38 12.56
CA PHE A 408 -15.67 28.94 12.29
C PHE A 408 -14.29 28.29 12.35
N ILE A 409 -13.31 28.80 11.60
CA ILE A 409 -11.97 28.19 11.53
C ILE A 409 -11.32 28.07 12.92
N LEU A 410 -11.46 29.10 13.76
CA LEU A 410 -10.86 29.12 15.10
C LEU A 410 -11.56 28.21 16.13
N ASN A 411 -12.82 27.83 15.88
CA ASN A 411 -13.64 27.10 16.85
C ASN A 411 -14.13 25.73 16.34
N ALA A 412 -13.80 25.38 15.10
CA ALA A 412 -14.13 24.09 14.53
C ALA A 412 -13.24 22.99 15.11
N THR A 413 -13.82 21.80 15.23
CA THR A 413 -13.09 20.57 15.56
C THR A 413 -12.10 20.20 14.45
N PRO A 414 -11.04 19.42 14.75
CA PRO A 414 -10.09 18.98 13.72
C PRO A 414 -10.74 18.25 12.54
N SER A 415 -11.80 17.47 12.78
CA SER A 415 -12.56 16.77 11.74
C SER A 415 -13.39 17.72 10.89
N GLU A 416 -14.11 18.67 11.49
CA GLU A 416 -14.85 19.71 10.75
C GLU A 416 -13.91 20.51 9.83
N LEU A 417 -12.74 20.92 10.33
CA LEU A 417 -11.74 21.63 9.52
C LEU A 417 -11.20 20.79 8.36
N THR A 418 -10.91 19.52 8.63
CA THR A 418 -10.44 18.58 7.61
C THR A 418 -11.48 18.40 6.50
N ASN A 419 -12.75 18.23 6.88
CA ASN A 419 -13.86 18.07 5.92
C ASN A 419 -14.06 19.33 5.08
N VAL A 420 -14.02 20.52 5.69
CA VAL A 420 -14.10 21.79 4.95
C VAL A 420 -12.92 21.94 4.00
N LEU A 421 -11.71 21.54 4.38
CA LEU A 421 -10.54 21.62 3.52
C LEU A 421 -10.62 20.61 2.35
N LYS A 422 -11.10 19.38 2.60
CA LYS A 422 -11.38 18.38 1.56
C LYS A 422 -12.44 18.87 0.58
N PHE A 423 -13.52 19.48 1.08
CA PHE A 423 -14.53 20.11 0.25
C PHE A 423 -13.96 21.26 -0.59
N TRP A 424 -13.15 22.12 0.00
CA TRP A 424 -12.57 23.29 -0.65
C TRP A 424 -11.54 22.92 -1.71
N THR A 425 -10.67 21.94 -1.44
CA THR A 425 -9.45 21.71 -2.24
C THR A 425 -9.36 20.32 -2.85
N GLY A 426 -10.26 19.40 -2.48
CA GLY A 426 -10.24 17.99 -2.89
C GLY A 426 -9.39 17.08 -1.99
N TRP A 427 -8.68 17.60 -0.99
CA TRP A 427 -7.91 16.81 -0.03
C TRP A 427 -7.59 17.60 1.26
N GLU A 428 -6.88 16.98 2.19
CA GLU A 428 -6.56 17.49 3.53
C GLU A 428 -5.25 18.29 3.62
N ILE A 429 -4.49 18.43 2.53
CA ILE A 429 -3.24 19.19 2.53
C ILE A 429 -3.54 20.67 2.30
N VAL A 430 -3.16 21.51 3.27
CA VAL A 430 -3.31 22.96 3.17
C VAL A 430 -2.42 23.49 2.03
N PRO A 431 -2.98 24.11 0.98
CA PRO A 431 -2.21 24.73 -0.11
C PRO A 431 -1.45 25.96 0.36
N LYS A 432 -0.58 26.53 -0.48
CA LYS A 432 0.18 27.75 -0.14
C LYS A 432 -0.71 29.00 -0.05
N SER A 433 -1.79 29.02 -0.82
CA SER A 433 -2.74 30.11 -0.88
C SER A 433 -4.14 29.52 -1.11
N LEU A 434 -5.14 30.10 -0.46
CA LEU A 434 -6.54 29.69 -0.52
C LEU A 434 -7.39 30.93 -0.78
N THR A 435 -8.37 30.87 -1.66
CA THR A 435 -9.17 32.05 -2.01
C THR A 435 -10.58 31.94 -1.45
N VAL A 436 -11.07 32.98 -0.79
CA VAL A 436 -12.49 33.09 -0.43
C VAL A 436 -13.14 34.13 -1.32
N GLU A 437 -14.23 33.75 -1.99
CA GLU A 437 -15.06 34.62 -2.81
C GLU A 437 -16.45 34.74 -2.18
N LEU A 438 -17.05 35.93 -2.25
CA LEU A 438 -18.44 36.14 -1.83
C LEU A 438 -19.32 36.22 -3.06
N VAL A 439 -20.38 35.43 -3.09
CA VAL A 439 -21.23 35.27 -4.28
C VAL A 439 -22.70 35.43 -3.94
N ASP A 440 -23.51 35.73 -4.96
CA ASP A 440 -24.94 35.47 -4.88
C ASP A 440 -25.18 33.96 -5.06
N GLY A 441 -25.94 33.36 -4.16
CA GLY A 441 -26.09 31.90 -4.11
C GLY A 441 -26.87 31.44 -2.89
N ARG A 442 -27.19 30.15 -2.86
CA ARG A 442 -27.95 29.53 -1.76
C ARG A 442 -27.08 28.82 -0.73
N HIS A 443 -26.00 28.16 -1.17
CA HIS A 443 -25.14 27.38 -0.31
C HIS A 443 -23.66 27.59 -0.68
N PRO A 444 -22.72 27.32 0.24
CA PRO A 444 -21.30 27.33 -0.08
C PRO A 444 -20.96 26.35 -1.20
N THR A 445 -20.10 26.77 -2.12
CA THR A 445 -19.60 25.94 -3.22
C THR A 445 -18.08 26.05 -3.31
N ALA A 446 -17.43 25.06 -3.89
CA ALA A 446 -15.98 25.05 -4.04
C ALA A 446 -15.57 24.89 -5.51
N ALA A 447 -14.60 25.69 -5.95
CA ALA A 447 -13.90 25.48 -7.20
C ALA A 447 -12.53 24.85 -6.87
N THR A 448 -12.53 23.55 -6.62
CA THR A 448 -11.38 22.81 -6.06
C THR A 448 -10.09 22.96 -6.87
N CYS A 449 -10.20 22.98 -8.20
CA CYS A 449 -9.05 23.21 -9.09
C CYS A 449 -8.36 24.57 -8.88
N TYR A 450 -9.10 25.57 -8.42
CA TYR A 450 -8.63 26.94 -8.18
C TYR A 450 -8.43 27.24 -6.70
N GLU A 451 -8.68 26.27 -5.82
CA GLU A 451 -8.54 26.45 -4.37
C GLU A 451 -9.39 27.61 -3.85
N THR A 452 -10.58 27.77 -4.45
CA THR A 452 -11.52 28.84 -4.16
C THR A 452 -12.78 28.32 -3.47
N LEU A 453 -13.11 28.87 -2.31
CA LEU A 453 -14.36 28.65 -1.60
C LEU A 453 -15.27 29.85 -1.83
N ARG A 454 -16.45 29.59 -2.40
CA ARG A 454 -17.48 30.59 -2.66
C ARG A 454 -18.53 30.53 -1.57
N ILE A 455 -18.68 31.63 -0.84
CA ILE A 455 -19.59 31.73 0.28
C ILE A 455 -20.72 32.71 -0.07
N PRO A 456 -21.99 32.30 0.00
CA PRO A 456 -23.11 33.21 -0.20
C PRO A 456 -23.14 34.35 0.82
N TYR A 457 -23.36 35.58 0.36
CA TYR A 457 -23.39 36.75 1.27
C TYR A 457 -24.73 36.97 1.99
N HIS A 458 -25.74 36.14 1.73
CA HIS A 458 -27.10 36.33 2.25
C HIS A 458 -27.25 36.00 3.74
N TYR A 459 -26.36 35.18 4.33
CA TYR A 459 -26.43 34.78 5.75
C TYR A 459 -26.48 35.98 6.69
N LYS A 460 -27.42 35.95 7.64
CA LYS A 460 -27.64 37.03 8.63
C LYS A 460 -27.23 36.64 10.05
N ASP A 461 -27.12 35.35 10.33
CA ASP A 461 -26.70 34.78 11.59
C ASP A 461 -25.60 33.72 11.37
N TYR A 462 -24.82 33.47 12.41
CA TYR A 462 -23.68 32.56 12.35
C TYR A 462 -24.10 31.08 12.34
N LEU A 463 -25.21 30.74 13.00
CA LEU A 463 -25.60 29.34 13.18
C LEU A 463 -26.03 28.75 11.84
N THR A 464 -26.89 29.43 11.08
CA THR A 464 -27.28 29.00 9.74
C THR A 464 -26.08 28.93 8.80
N PHE A 465 -25.15 29.90 8.85
CA PHE A 465 -23.91 29.81 8.09
C PHE A 465 -23.09 28.56 8.44
N LYS A 466 -22.91 28.27 9.74
CA LYS A 466 -22.14 27.10 10.20
C LYS A 466 -22.80 25.80 9.76
N GLU A 467 -24.12 25.68 9.95
CA GLU A 467 -24.90 24.49 9.58
C GLU A 467 -24.78 24.20 8.07
N ASP A 468 -24.98 25.22 7.23
CA ASP A 468 -24.86 25.08 5.78
C ASP A 468 -23.43 24.73 5.35
N LEU A 469 -22.41 25.36 5.95
CA LEU A 469 -21.01 25.08 5.63
C LEU A 469 -20.64 23.63 5.96
N ILE A 470 -21.06 23.13 7.13
CA ILE A 470 -20.82 21.73 7.52
C ILE A 470 -21.56 20.79 6.58
N ALA A 471 -22.85 21.02 6.34
CA ALA A 471 -23.65 20.18 5.46
C ALA A 471 -23.07 20.11 4.04
N CYS A 472 -22.63 21.25 3.49
CA CYS A 472 -21.98 21.28 2.19
C CYS A 472 -20.61 20.59 2.23
N SER A 473 -19.86 20.73 3.32
CA SER A 473 -18.56 20.07 3.45
C SER A 473 -18.68 18.55 3.39
N GLU A 474 -19.75 17.95 3.87
CA GLU A 474 -19.93 16.50 3.83
C GLU A 474 -20.18 15.94 2.42
N THR A 475 -20.46 16.81 1.43
CA THR A 475 -20.76 16.39 0.05
C THR A 475 -19.53 15.98 -0.75
N PHE A 476 -18.30 16.24 -0.27
CA PHE A 476 -17.08 15.95 -1.04
C PHE A 476 -16.97 14.46 -1.45
N HIS A 477 -17.59 13.55 -0.68
CA HIS A 477 -17.61 12.12 -0.98
C HIS A 477 -18.43 11.77 -2.23
N SER A 478 -19.39 12.62 -2.62
CA SER A 478 -20.26 12.43 -3.77
C SER A 478 -19.82 13.22 -5.01
N GLY A 479 -18.60 13.75 -5.01
CA GLY A 479 -18.08 14.60 -6.09
C GLY A 479 -18.22 16.11 -5.82
N PHE A 480 -17.73 16.93 -6.74
CA PHE A 480 -17.63 18.39 -6.63
C PHE A 480 -18.61 19.15 -7.55
N GLY A 481 -19.20 18.48 -8.54
CA GLY A 481 -20.12 19.11 -9.50
C GLY A 481 -21.60 19.07 -9.10
N LEU A 482 -21.93 18.56 -7.91
CA LEU A 482 -23.31 18.35 -7.43
C LEU A 482 -23.56 19.16 -6.15
N ILE A 483 -23.66 20.50 -6.28
CA ILE A 483 -24.32 21.37 -5.28
C ILE A 483 -25.24 22.35 -6.00
#